data_AF-A0A9E4KSL5-F1
#
_entry.id   AF-A0A9E4KSL5-F1
#
_cell.length_a   1.000
_cell.length_b   1.000
_cell.length_c   1.000
_cell.angle_alpha   90.00
_cell.angle_beta   90.00
_cell.angle_gamma   90.00
#
_symmetry.space_group_name_H-M   'P 1'
#
loop_
_entity.id
_entity.type
_entity.pdbx_description
1 polymer ?
#
loop_
_entity_poly.entity_id
_entity_poly.type
_entity_poly.pdbx_seq_one_letter_code
_entity_poly.pdbx_strand_id
1 'polypeptide(L)'
;SPNMVITSTVRDVFTSTDMGESWKGADARQNFPYTFCRGMAIKPDDPNTIFVGTGDSNIGVTGAVVRTRDRCESWENTPLPIAPNSPIWKFAVNGADPDTVLCCSHWGEVFQSENAGDTWSKVEREFTEIRGIVWMPN
;
A
#
# COMPACT_ATOMS: atom_id res chain seq x y z
N SER A 1 11.35 -15.82 -13.26
CA SER A 1 11.23 -15.45 -11.82
C SER A 1 10.38 -16.48 -11.13
N PRO A 2 10.71 -16.98 -9.93
CA PRO A 2 9.78 -17.83 -9.20
C PRO A 2 8.50 -17.03 -8.93
N ASN A 3 7.36 -17.67 -9.17
CA ASN A 3 6.06 -17.07 -8.95
C ASN A 3 5.89 -16.84 -7.44
N MET A 4 5.75 -15.58 -7.03
CA MET A 4 5.43 -15.22 -5.66
C MET A 4 3.99 -14.71 -5.62
N VAL A 5 3.22 -15.18 -4.64
CA VAL A 5 1.88 -14.69 -4.33
C VAL A 5 1.94 -13.91 -3.03
N ILE A 6 1.26 -12.77 -2.96
CA ILE A 6 1.14 -11.97 -1.75
C ILE A 6 -0.34 -11.82 -1.39
N THR A 7 -0.65 -11.87 -0.10
CA THR A 7 -2.00 -11.63 0.42
C THR A 7 -1.93 -10.80 1.69
N SER A 8 -2.88 -9.89 1.85
CA SER A 8 -3.05 -9.10 3.08
C SER A 8 -4.20 -9.65 3.90
N THR A 9 -4.07 -9.56 5.22
CA THR A 9 -5.13 -9.82 6.19
C THR A 9 -5.30 -8.62 7.11
N VAL A 10 -6.33 -8.65 7.94
CA VAL A 10 -6.55 -7.65 9.01
C VAL A 10 -5.37 -7.52 9.98
N ARG A 11 -4.43 -8.48 10.03
CA ARG A 11 -3.35 -8.47 11.02
C ARG A 11 -1.94 -8.54 10.46
N ASP A 12 -1.78 -8.91 9.19
CA ASP A 12 -0.47 -9.16 8.60
C ASP A 12 -0.53 -9.25 7.06
N VAL A 13 0.63 -9.26 6.44
CA VAL A 13 0.85 -9.59 5.03
C VAL A 13 1.59 -10.92 4.96
N PHE A 14 1.19 -11.80 4.03
CA PHE A 14 1.81 -13.10 3.82
C PHE A 14 2.29 -13.25 2.38
N THR A 15 3.45 -13.89 2.23
CA THR A 15 4.01 -14.28 0.93
C THR A 15 4.08 -15.79 0.80
N SER A 16 3.92 -16.28 -0.42
CA SER A 16 4.16 -17.68 -0.79
C SER A 16 5.00 -17.73 -2.06
N THR A 17 5.97 -18.64 -2.09
CA THR A 17 6.82 -18.92 -3.27
C THR A 17 6.52 -20.28 -3.91
N ASP A 18 5.52 -20.98 -3.40
CA ASP A 18 5.09 -22.33 -3.79
C ASP A 18 3.60 -22.35 -4.16
N MET A 19 3.10 -21.22 -4.70
CA MET A 19 1.72 -21.07 -5.19
C MET A 19 0.64 -21.33 -4.13
N GLY A 20 0.96 -21.11 -2.85
CA GLY A 20 0.04 -21.14 -1.73
C GLY A 20 0.10 -22.39 -0.87
N GLU A 21 1.06 -23.30 -1.10
CA GLU A 21 1.29 -24.47 -0.24
C GLU A 21 1.81 -24.06 1.14
N SER A 22 2.69 -23.05 1.20
CA SER A 22 3.19 -22.46 2.45
C SER A 22 3.24 -20.94 2.39
N TRP A 23 3.21 -20.31 3.58
CA TRP A 23 3.12 -18.87 3.72
C TRP A 23 4.07 -18.35 4.80
N LYS A 24 4.77 -17.26 4.50
CA LYS A 24 5.63 -16.51 5.42
C LYS A 24 4.99 -15.14 5.72
N GLY A 25 4.78 -14.84 7.00
CA GLY A 25 4.23 -13.56 7.46
C GLY A 25 5.28 -12.44 7.49
N ALA A 26 4.82 -11.19 7.45
CA ALA A 26 5.64 -10.00 7.56
C ALA A 26 5.82 -9.52 9.01
N ASP A 27 5.22 -10.20 9.99
CA ASP A 27 5.24 -9.83 11.40
C ASP A 27 4.80 -8.37 11.62
N ALA A 28 3.70 -7.95 10.97
CA ALA A 28 3.24 -6.56 10.92
C ALA A 28 3.16 -5.86 12.30
N ARG A 29 2.90 -6.60 13.38
CA ARG A 29 2.89 -6.03 14.75
C ARG A 29 4.24 -5.45 15.17
N GLN A 30 5.33 -5.98 14.65
CA GLN A 30 6.70 -5.56 14.94
C GLN A 30 7.20 -4.56 13.90
N ASN A 31 6.80 -4.74 12.64
CA ASN A 31 7.40 -4.04 11.51
C ASN A 31 6.55 -2.87 10.98
N PHE A 32 5.24 -2.82 11.25
CA PHE A 32 4.34 -1.82 10.66
C PHE A 32 3.84 -0.83 11.73
N PRO A 33 3.52 0.41 11.35
CA PRO A 33 2.87 1.37 12.26
C PRO A 33 1.50 0.87 12.74
N TYR A 34 0.77 0.19 11.85
CA TYR A 34 -0.52 -0.40 12.14
C TYR A 34 -0.68 -1.78 11.49
N THR A 35 -1.48 -2.65 12.10
CA THR A 35 -1.62 -4.05 11.67
C THR A 35 -2.79 -4.30 10.73
N PHE A 36 -3.72 -3.34 10.58
CA PHE A 36 -4.87 -3.48 9.68
C PHE A 36 -4.43 -3.32 8.22
N CYS A 37 -3.83 -4.36 7.65
CA CYS A 37 -3.31 -4.36 6.29
C CYS A 37 -4.45 -4.50 5.28
N ARG A 38 -4.39 -3.75 4.18
CA ARG A 38 -5.49 -3.72 3.21
C ARG A 38 -5.04 -3.55 1.76
N GLY A 39 -5.12 -2.32 1.23
CA GLY A 39 -4.84 -2.07 -0.18
C GLY A 39 -3.40 -2.47 -0.47
N MET A 40 -3.17 -3.16 -1.58
CA MET A 40 -1.82 -3.49 -2.04
C MET A 40 -1.66 -3.11 -3.50
N ALA A 41 -0.46 -2.70 -3.90
CA ALA A 41 -0.09 -2.55 -5.29
C ALA A 41 1.40 -2.86 -5.49
N ILE A 42 1.72 -3.41 -6.66
CA ILE A 42 3.08 -3.70 -7.09
C ILE A 42 3.51 -2.67 -8.13
N LYS A 43 4.77 -2.25 -8.07
CA LYS A 43 5.36 -1.40 -9.10
C LYS A 43 5.66 -2.27 -10.36
N PRO A 44 5.10 -1.94 -11.54
CA PRO A 44 5.12 -2.84 -12.69
C PRO A 44 6.49 -3.07 -13.34
N ASP A 45 7.44 -2.14 -13.24
CA ASP A 45 8.80 -2.27 -13.77
C ASP A 45 9.83 -2.74 -12.71
N ASP A 46 9.45 -2.74 -11.43
CA ASP A 46 10.25 -3.26 -10.32
C ASP A 46 9.37 -4.06 -9.33
N PRO A 47 9.22 -5.38 -9.56
CA PRO A 47 8.47 -6.26 -8.66
C PRO A 47 9.06 -6.43 -7.24
N ASN A 48 10.19 -5.80 -6.92
CA ASN A 48 10.68 -5.73 -5.55
C ASN A 48 9.97 -4.64 -4.75
N THR A 49 9.38 -3.64 -5.44
CA THR A 49 8.65 -2.53 -4.84
C THR A 49 7.15 -2.84 -4.74
N ILE A 50 6.65 -3.02 -3.52
CA ILE A 50 5.24 -3.28 -3.21
C ILE A 50 4.79 -2.32 -2.11
N PHE A 51 3.60 -1.74 -2.26
CA PHE A 51 2.95 -0.88 -1.28
C PHE A 51 1.84 -1.63 -0.57
N VAL A 52 1.68 -1.36 0.72
CA VAL A 52 0.57 -1.85 1.55
C VAL A 52 0.00 -0.67 2.34
N GLY A 53 -1.32 -0.51 2.25
CA GLY A 53 -2.08 0.43 3.06
C GLY A 53 -2.43 -0.22 4.39
N THR A 54 -2.19 0.51 5.48
CA THR A 54 -2.47 0.05 6.84
C THR A 54 -3.40 1.03 7.57
N GLY A 55 -4.02 0.57 8.65
CA GLY A 55 -4.94 1.32 9.49
C GLY A 55 -4.95 0.85 10.94
N ASP A 56 -5.42 1.70 11.84
CA ASP A 56 -5.61 1.36 13.24
C ASP A 56 -6.78 0.39 13.47
N SER A 57 -7.80 0.41 12.59
CA SER A 57 -8.90 -0.55 12.56
C SER A 57 -9.57 -0.61 11.17
N ASN A 58 -10.75 -1.23 11.06
CA ASN A 58 -11.45 -1.41 9.78
C ASN A 58 -11.84 -0.08 9.12
N ILE A 59 -12.57 0.76 9.84
CA ILE A 59 -12.87 2.13 9.39
C ILE A 59 -11.80 3.08 9.90
N GLY A 60 -11.34 2.88 11.13
CA GLY A 60 -10.23 3.63 11.71
C GLY A 60 -10.45 5.13 11.80
N VAL A 61 -9.44 5.79 12.35
CA VAL A 61 -9.31 7.26 12.31
C VAL A 61 -7.95 7.69 11.74
N THR A 62 -7.12 6.72 11.36
CA THR A 62 -5.78 6.96 10.80
C THR A 62 -5.28 5.73 10.04
N GLY A 63 -4.14 5.90 9.38
CA GLY A 63 -3.48 4.87 8.60
C GLY A 63 -2.06 5.26 8.22
N ALA A 64 -1.40 4.34 7.52
CA ALA A 64 -0.07 4.56 6.98
C ALA A 64 0.10 3.80 5.66
N VAL A 65 1.09 4.22 4.88
CA VAL A 65 1.60 3.43 3.76
C VAL A 65 2.90 2.78 4.23
N VAL A 66 3.00 1.47 4.05
CA VAL A 66 4.27 0.75 4.19
C VAL A 66 4.69 0.20 2.85
N ARG A 67 6.00 0.06 2.66
CA ARG A 67 6.60 -0.38 1.40
C ARG A 67 7.68 -1.42 1.67
N THR A 68 7.85 -2.35 0.74
CA THR A 68 9.07 -3.17 0.62
C THR A 68 9.78 -2.78 -0.66
N ARG A 69 11.11 -2.92 -0.70
CA ARG A 69 11.96 -2.78 -1.90
C ARG A 69 12.82 -4.02 -2.16
N ASP A 70 12.53 -5.12 -1.46
CA ASP A 70 13.35 -6.33 -1.42
C ASP A 70 12.49 -7.60 -1.43
N ARG A 71 11.34 -7.55 -2.13
CA ARG A 71 10.41 -8.70 -2.27
C ARG A 71 9.84 -9.20 -0.94
N CYS A 72 9.47 -8.27 -0.07
CA CYS A 72 8.87 -8.54 1.24
C CYS A 72 9.84 -9.17 2.25
N GLU A 73 11.16 -9.05 2.04
CA GLU A 73 12.14 -9.46 3.05
C GLU A 73 12.17 -8.46 4.21
N SER A 74 12.02 -7.17 3.91
CA SER A 74 11.85 -6.10 4.89
C SER A 74 10.81 -5.07 4.45
N TRP A 75 10.35 -4.27 5.41
CA TRP A 75 9.31 -3.27 5.22
C TRP A 75 9.70 -1.95 5.90
N GLU A 76 9.35 -0.85 5.26
CA GLU A 76 9.58 0.50 5.75
C GLU A 76 8.27 1.31 5.73
N ASN A 77 8.12 2.22 6.68
CA ASN A 77 7.05 3.20 6.66
C ASN A 77 7.37 4.31 5.64
N THR A 78 6.41 4.69 4.81
CA THR A 78 6.53 5.84 3.90
C THR A 78 5.60 6.94 4.40
N PRO A 79 6.11 7.94 5.16
CA PRO A 79 5.26 8.93 5.81
C PRO A 79 4.48 9.77 4.79
N LEU A 80 3.18 9.93 5.07
CA LEU A 80 2.34 10.89 4.36
C LEU A 80 2.59 12.30 4.91
N PRO A 81 2.38 13.36 4.11
CA PRO A 81 2.66 14.74 4.51
C PRO A 81 1.75 15.23 5.66
N ILE A 82 0.62 14.55 5.86
CA ILE A 82 -0.27 14.72 7.00
C ILE A 82 -0.73 13.34 7.47
N ALA A 83 -1.18 13.25 8.73
CA ALA A 83 -1.88 12.04 9.20
C ALA A 83 -3.18 11.88 8.39
N PRO A 84 -3.41 10.72 7.75
CA PRO A 84 -4.65 10.50 7.01
C PRO A 84 -5.83 10.36 7.98
N ASN A 85 -7.01 10.72 7.52
CA ASN A 85 -8.25 10.72 8.31
C ASN A 85 -8.88 9.33 8.53
N SER A 86 -8.27 8.28 7.96
CA SER A 86 -8.72 6.88 7.99
C SER A 86 -7.65 5.96 7.37
N PRO A 87 -7.78 4.61 7.47
CA PRO A 87 -6.86 3.64 6.88
C PRO A 87 -6.62 3.90 5.40
N ILE A 88 -5.37 3.68 4.96
CA ILE A 88 -5.07 3.71 3.53
C ILE A 88 -5.66 2.46 2.89
N TRP A 89 -6.60 2.68 1.98
CA TRP A 89 -7.53 1.66 1.57
C TRP A 89 -7.19 1.07 0.22
N LYS A 90 -6.67 1.89 -0.70
CA LYS A 90 -6.43 1.52 -2.10
C LYS A 90 -5.23 2.29 -2.67
N PHE A 91 -4.70 1.73 -3.76
CA PHE A 91 -3.61 2.30 -4.54
C PHE A 91 -3.97 2.24 -6.02
N ALA A 92 -3.44 3.17 -6.79
CA ALA A 92 -3.35 3.11 -8.24
C ALA A 92 -1.91 3.45 -8.64
N VAL A 93 -1.26 2.53 -9.35
CA VAL A 93 0.09 2.72 -9.88
C VAL A 93 -0.01 2.96 -11.37
N ASN A 94 0.66 3.99 -11.86
CA ASN A 94 0.69 4.30 -13.28
C ASN A 94 1.53 3.26 -14.03
N GLY A 95 0.93 2.55 -14.99
CA GLY A 95 1.61 1.52 -15.77
C GLY A 95 2.68 2.06 -16.72
N ALA A 96 2.52 3.30 -17.21
CA ALA A 96 3.43 3.93 -18.17
C ALA A 96 4.53 4.76 -17.50
N ASP A 97 4.28 5.24 -16.28
CA ASP A 97 5.26 5.91 -15.42
C ASP A 97 5.15 5.34 -13.99
N PRO A 98 5.81 4.20 -13.72
CA PRO A 98 5.64 3.43 -12.48
C PRO A 98 6.05 4.15 -11.19
N ASP A 99 6.77 5.26 -11.28
CA ASP A 99 7.13 6.09 -10.14
C ASP A 99 5.94 6.95 -9.67
N THR A 100 4.95 7.18 -10.56
CA THR A 100 3.69 7.84 -10.22
C THR A 100 2.71 6.87 -9.55
N VAL A 101 2.43 7.11 -8.27
CA VAL A 101 1.53 6.30 -7.45
C VAL A 101 0.52 7.19 -6.75
N LEU A 102 -0.75 6.79 -6.78
CA LEU A 102 -1.81 7.36 -5.95
C LEU A 102 -2.18 6.36 -4.86
N CYS A 103 -2.46 6.85 -3.65
CA CYS A 103 -3.15 6.10 -2.62
C CYS A 103 -4.29 6.94 -2.05
N CYS A 104 -5.26 6.29 -1.40
CA CYS A 104 -6.38 7.00 -0.80
C CYS A 104 -6.76 6.44 0.56
N SER A 105 -7.20 7.32 1.45
CA SER A 105 -7.85 6.95 2.70
C SER A 105 -9.28 6.43 2.42
N HIS A 106 -9.93 5.86 3.44
CA HIS A 106 -11.35 5.49 3.35
C HIS A 106 -12.23 6.69 3.03
N TRP A 107 -12.04 7.76 3.81
CA TRP A 107 -12.87 8.95 3.88
C TRP A 107 -12.35 10.07 3.00
N GLY A 108 -11.84 9.73 1.82
CA GLY A 108 -11.82 10.66 0.71
C GLY A 108 -10.54 11.45 0.50
N GLU A 109 -9.51 11.26 1.32
CA GLU A 109 -8.21 11.87 1.06
C GLU A 109 -7.44 11.07 0.01
N VAL A 110 -6.79 11.78 -0.91
CA VAL A 110 -5.93 11.21 -1.94
C VAL A 110 -4.53 11.78 -1.78
N PHE A 111 -3.54 10.91 -1.88
CA PHE A 111 -2.13 11.27 -1.83
C PHE A 111 -1.43 10.78 -3.11
N GLN A 112 -0.49 11.57 -3.60
CA GLN A 112 0.30 11.26 -4.79
C GLN A 112 1.79 11.18 -4.44
N SER A 113 2.47 10.22 -5.04
CA SER A 113 3.92 10.20 -5.14
C SER A 113 4.31 10.21 -6.61
N GLU A 114 5.42 10.88 -6.92
CA GLU A 114 6.08 10.91 -8.25
C GLU A 114 7.45 10.23 -8.19
N ASN A 115 7.75 9.54 -7.09
CA ASN A 115 9.04 8.88 -6.84
C ASN A 115 8.85 7.56 -6.07
N ALA A 116 7.87 6.77 -6.51
CA ALA A 116 7.59 5.43 -6.01
C ALA A 116 7.41 5.36 -4.47
N GLY A 117 6.80 6.40 -3.89
CA GLY A 117 6.49 6.49 -2.46
C GLY A 117 7.63 6.96 -1.57
N ASP A 118 8.75 7.47 -2.12
CA ASP A 118 9.80 8.10 -1.30
C ASP A 118 9.29 9.38 -0.63
N THR A 119 8.48 10.16 -1.34
CA THR A 119 7.75 11.31 -0.82
C THR A 119 6.33 11.36 -1.36
N TRP A 120 5.43 11.94 -0.57
CA TRP A 120 4.02 12.08 -0.90
C TRP A 120 3.56 13.53 -0.80
N SER A 121 2.64 13.93 -1.68
CA SER A 121 1.87 15.17 -1.60
C SER A 121 0.39 14.84 -1.40
N LYS A 122 -0.35 15.70 -0.70
CA LYS A 122 -1.81 15.57 -0.59
C LYS A 122 -2.44 16.25 -1.81
N VAL A 123 -3.36 15.54 -2.47
CA VAL A 123 -4.20 16.13 -3.51
C VAL A 123 -5.25 17.02 -2.84
N GLU A 124 -5.41 18.26 -3.32
CA GLU A 124 -6.30 19.25 -2.72
C GLU A 124 -7.76 18.80 -2.65
N ARG A 125 -8.22 18.09 -3.68
CA ARG A 125 -9.59 17.60 -3.76
C ARG A 125 -9.80 16.42 -2.81
N GLU A 126 -10.70 16.60 -1.87
CA GLU A 126 -11.26 15.51 -1.07
C GLU A 126 -12.57 14.99 -1.67
N PHE A 127 -12.86 13.73 -1.35
CA PHE A 127 -14.08 13.03 -1.71
C PHE A 127 -14.83 12.61 -0.44
N THR A 128 -15.96 11.91 -0.63
CA THR A 128 -16.59 11.16 0.46
C THR A 128 -15.90 9.81 0.58
N GLU A 129 -16.67 8.71 0.64
CA GLU A 129 -16.10 7.39 0.68
C GLU A 129 -15.50 6.98 -0.68
N ILE A 130 -14.19 6.71 -0.73
CA ILE A 130 -13.55 6.21 -1.95
C ILE A 130 -13.70 4.69 -2.03
N ARG A 131 -14.48 4.23 -3.01
CA ARG A 131 -14.72 2.79 -3.26
C ARG A 131 -13.78 2.18 -4.28
N GLY A 132 -13.05 2.99 -5.04
CA GLY A 132 -12.13 2.56 -6.07
C GLY A 132 -11.24 3.70 -6.53
N ILE A 133 -10.00 3.38 -6.86
CA ILE A 133 -9.09 4.24 -7.60
C ILE A 133 -8.36 3.33 -8.58
N VAL A 134 -8.31 3.70 -9.85
CA VAL A 134 -7.67 2.93 -10.90
C VAL A 134 -6.89 3.88 -11.78
N TRP A 135 -5.72 3.45 -12.20
CA TRP A 135 -5.00 4.15 -13.25
C TRP A 135 -5.51 3.66 -14.61
N MET A 136 -5.96 4.59 -15.45
CA MET A 136 -6.30 4.27 -16.83
C MET A 136 -5.07 4.54 -17.70
N PRO A 137 -4.51 3.55 -18.41
CA PRO A 137 -3.47 3.81 -19.39
C PRO A 137 -4.03 4.69 -20.51
N ASN A 138 -3.16 5.54 -21.08
CA ASN A 138 -3.46 6.28 -22.31
C ASN A 138 -3.47 5.34 -23.53
#